data_AF-A0A941N0G2-F1
#
_entry.id   AF-A0A941N0G2-F1
#
_cell.length_a   1.000
_cell.length_b   1.000
_cell.length_c   1.000
_cell.angle_alpha   90.00
_cell.angle_beta   90.00
_cell.angle_gamma   90.00
#
_symmetry.space_group_name_H-M   'P 1'
#
loop_
_entity.id
_entity.type
_entity.pdbx_description
1 polymer ?
#
loop_
_entity_poly.entity_id
_entity_poly.type
_entity_poly.pdbx_seq_one_letter_code
_entity_poly.pdbx_strand_id
1 'polypeptide(L)'
;MSKHIYLRKANDDLVSHCQCAKADALISSPGQMDCPWCGCGWLFICSRCRKAFTFAEGVEVPESWEQTADRTLRALYQREPEPGEVEEWIGFMQILLKGVEPGGLYVYLDGYVIPTTAAAVSIDGWHSRHDLEFVPQVAALDDPGLGTDLLGSRDYWQSQRVDRD
;
A
#
# COMPACT_ATOMS: atom_id res chain seq x y z
N MET A 1 9.06 -4.75 25.63
CA MET A 1 8.58 -5.30 24.34
C MET A 1 8.85 -4.24 23.29
N SER A 2 9.51 -4.59 22.19
CA SER A 2 9.69 -3.66 21.06
C SER A 2 8.33 -3.45 20.39
N LYS A 3 8.07 -2.23 19.93
CA LYS A 3 6.83 -1.87 19.23
C LYS A 3 7.15 -0.89 18.11
N HIS A 4 6.38 -0.94 17.04
CA HIS A 4 6.51 -0.01 15.92
C HIS A 4 5.14 0.28 15.30
N ILE A 5 5.08 1.35 14.49
CA ILE A 5 3.89 1.71 13.74
C ILE A 5 3.90 0.98 12.40
N TYR A 6 2.75 0.42 12.04
CA TYR A 6 2.55 -0.30 10.78
C TYR A 6 1.15 -0.05 10.22
N LEU A 7 0.87 -0.60 9.05
CA LEU A 7 -0.46 -0.55 8.44
C LEU A 7 -1.11 -1.94 8.40
N ARG A 8 -2.40 -2.01 8.74
CA ARG A 8 -3.24 -3.19 8.54
C ARG A 8 -4.51 -2.85 7.79
N LYS A 9 -5.17 -3.83 7.19
CA LYS A 9 -6.47 -3.65 6.54
C LYS A 9 -7.50 -2.99 7.48
N ALA A 10 -8.13 -1.92 7.00
CA ALA A 10 -9.13 -1.16 7.75
C ALA A 10 -10.56 -1.69 7.56
N ASN A 11 -11.02 -1.83 6.31
CA ASN A 11 -12.40 -2.19 5.95
C ASN A 11 -12.47 -2.87 4.57
N ASP A 12 -13.67 -3.04 4.03
CA ASP A 12 -13.99 -3.70 2.76
C ASP A 12 -14.77 -2.77 1.82
N ASP A 13 -14.69 -1.45 2.02
CA ASP A 13 -15.64 -0.49 1.46
C ASP A 13 -15.43 -0.23 -0.04
N LEU A 14 -14.26 -0.58 -0.59
CA LEU A 14 -13.95 -0.54 -2.03
C LEU A 14 -13.40 -1.90 -2.49
N VAL A 15 -12.28 -1.94 -3.22
CA VAL A 15 -11.67 -3.20 -3.65
C VAL A 15 -11.02 -3.86 -2.44
N SER A 16 -11.51 -5.04 -2.08
CA SER A 16 -10.95 -5.87 -1.02
C SER A 16 -11.13 -7.36 -1.31
N HIS A 17 -10.02 -8.03 -1.58
CA HIS A 17 -9.96 -9.49 -1.76
C HIS A 17 -9.37 -10.19 -0.53
N CYS A 18 -8.80 -9.44 0.41
CA CYS A 18 -8.25 -9.97 1.65
C CYS A 18 -9.37 -10.24 2.67
N GLN A 19 -9.49 -11.50 3.08
CA GLN A 19 -10.46 -11.95 4.10
C GLN A 19 -9.78 -12.36 5.42
N CYS A 20 -8.50 -11.98 5.61
CA CYS A 20 -7.80 -12.26 6.86
C CYS A 20 -8.42 -11.47 8.02
N ALA A 21 -8.37 -12.05 9.23
CA ALA A 21 -8.71 -11.32 10.44
C ALA A 21 -7.84 -10.05 10.56
N LYS A 22 -8.41 -8.94 11.05
CA LYS A 22 -7.72 -7.63 11.11
C LYS A 22 -6.36 -7.73 11.79
N ALA A 23 -6.25 -8.49 12.88
CA ALA A 23 -5.00 -8.68 13.62
C ALA A 23 -3.85 -9.25 12.76
N ASP A 24 -4.18 -10.00 11.71
CA ASP A 24 -3.22 -10.67 10.83
C ASP A 24 -3.09 -10.01 9.45
N ALA A 25 -3.93 -9.01 9.15
CA ALA A 25 -4.03 -8.39 7.82
C ALA A 25 -3.09 -7.19 7.66
N LEU A 26 -1.84 -7.34 8.10
CA LEU A 26 -0.78 -6.33 7.90
C LEU A 26 -0.47 -6.19 6.41
N ILE A 27 -0.10 -5.00 5.96
CA ILE A 27 0.38 -4.80 4.60
C ILE A 27 1.70 -5.55 4.37
N SER A 28 2.06 -5.76 3.11
CA SER A 28 3.40 -6.07 2.65
C SER A 28 3.93 -4.90 1.84
N SER A 29 5.18 -4.98 1.40
CA SER A 29 5.65 -4.19 0.26
C SER A 29 4.65 -4.28 -0.90
N PRO A 30 4.35 -3.14 -1.57
CA PRO A 30 3.55 -3.10 -2.78
C PRO A 30 4.12 -4.02 -3.88
N GLY A 31 3.24 -4.47 -4.79
CA GLY A 31 3.61 -5.40 -5.87
C GLY A 31 4.43 -4.79 -7.02
N GLN A 32 4.74 -5.62 -8.03
CA GLN A 32 5.40 -5.17 -9.27
C GLN A 32 4.53 -4.19 -10.07
N MET A 33 5.14 -3.07 -10.48
CA MET A 33 4.48 -1.93 -11.13
C MET A 33 4.50 -1.94 -12.65
N ASP A 34 4.57 -3.11 -13.27
CA ASP A 34 4.52 -3.18 -14.74
C ASP A 34 3.10 -2.90 -15.27
N CYS A 35 2.07 -3.05 -14.41
CA CYS A 35 0.69 -2.67 -14.67
C CYS A 35 0.06 -1.89 -13.50
N PRO A 36 0.44 -0.65 -13.20
CA PRO A 36 -0.14 0.05 -12.04
C PRO A 36 -1.68 0.15 -12.09
N TRP A 37 -2.24 0.27 -13.30
CA TRP A 37 -3.69 0.27 -13.55
C TRP A 37 -4.40 -1.05 -13.20
N CYS A 38 -3.69 -2.18 -13.10
CA CYS A 38 -4.28 -3.47 -12.72
C CYS A 38 -4.53 -3.59 -11.21
N GLY A 39 -4.21 -2.55 -10.42
CA GLY A 39 -4.32 -2.53 -8.96
C GLY A 39 -2.98 -2.45 -8.26
N CYS A 40 -1.89 -2.91 -8.90
CA CYS A 40 -0.55 -2.91 -8.30
C CYS A 40 -0.05 -1.50 -7.95
N GLY A 41 -0.54 -0.47 -8.64
CA GLY A 41 -0.18 0.91 -8.40
C GLY A 41 -1.02 1.60 -7.32
N TRP A 42 -2.10 0.99 -6.82
CA TRP A 42 -3.04 1.71 -5.94
C TRP A 42 -3.76 0.86 -4.88
N LEU A 43 -3.43 -0.42 -4.78
CA LEU A 43 -3.90 -1.31 -3.73
C LEU A 43 -2.76 -1.74 -2.82
N PHE A 44 -3.06 -1.86 -1.53
CA PHE A 44 -2.20 -2.58 -0.60
C PHE A 44 -2.30 -4.09 -0.85
N ILE A 45 -1.26 -4.82 -0.46
CA ILE A 45 -1.22 -6.28 -0.50
C ILE A 45 -1.09 -6.82 0.92
N CYS A 46 -1.92 -7.80 1.29
CA CYS A 46 -1.83 -8.46 2.58
C CYS A 46 -0.55 -9.31 2.69
N SER A 47 0.24 -9.12 3.74
CA SER A 47 1.45 -9.92 4.03
C SER A 47 1.15 -11.41 4.22
N ARG A 48 -0.05 -11.77 4.66
CA ARG A 48 -0.44 -13.16 4.91
C ARG A 48 -1.01 -13.88 3.68
N CYS A 49 -2.13 -13.39 3.13
CA CYS A 49 -2.83 -14.09 2.03
C CYS A 49 -2.47 -13.56 0.64
N ARG A 50 -1.64 -12.51 0.56
CA ARG A 50 -1.22 -11.86 -0.69
C ARG A 50 -2.35 -11.27 -1.54
N LYS A 51 -3.56 -11.19 -0.99
CA LYS A 51 -4.70 -10.57 -1.66
C LYS A 51 -4.72 -9.07 -1.41
N ALA A 52 -5.18 -8.34 -2.43
CA ALA A 52 -5.20 -6.89 -2.45
C ALA A 52 -6.37 -6.31 -1.63
N PHE A 53 -6.19 -5.09 -1.12
CA PHE A 53 -7.24 -4.29 -0.48
C PHE A 53 -6.91 -2.79 -0.56
N THR A 54 -7.93 -1.94 -0.44
CA THR A 54 -7.80 -0.49 -0.66
C THR A 54 -7.37 0.28 0.59
N PHE A 55 -8.07 0.08 1.71
CA PHE A 55 -7.92 0.94 2.89
C PHE A 55 -7.12 0.26 3.99
N ALA A 56 -6.15 1.00 4.53
CA ALA A 56 -5.35 0.57 5.67
C ALA A 56 -5.47 1.55 6.85
N GLU A 57 -5.35 1.03 8.07
CA GLU A 57 -5.30 1.80 9.30
C GLU A 57 -3.92 1.68 9.95
N GLY A 58 -3.41 2.80 10.47
CA GLY A 58 -2.19 2.85 11.26
C GLY A 58 -2.37 2.19 12.61
N VAL A 59 -1.46 1.29 12.99
CA VAL A 59 -1.54 0.54 14.24
C VAL A 59 -0.18 0.40 14.91
N GLU A 60 -0.19 0.31 16.24
CA GLU A 60 0.96 -0.20 16.99
C GLU A 60 0.98 -1.73 16.91
N VAL A 61 2.08 -2.28 16.43
CA VAL A 61 2.31 -3.73 16.42
C VAL A 61 3.18 -4.10 17.63
N PRO A 62 2.78 -5.08 18.46
CA PRO A 62 3.51 -5.48 19.66
C PRO A 62 4.67 -6.44 19.36
N GLU A 63 5.40 -6.20 18.27
CA GLU A 63 6.56 -6.98 17.85
C GLU A 63 7.63 -6.07 17.24
N SER A 64 8.85 -6.58 17.10
CA SER A 64 9.94 -5.82 16.47
C SER A 64 9.81 -5.81 14.95
N TRP A 65 10.45 -4.85 14.30
CA TRP A 65 10.52 -4.77 12.83
C TRP A 65 11.06 -6.07 12.21
N GLU A 66 12.06 -6.68 12.84
CA GLU A 66 12.67 -7.94 12.41
C GLU A 66 11.68 -9.10 12.45
N GLN A 67 10.84 -9.19 13.48
CA GLN A 67 9.82 -10.24 13.60
C GLN A 67 8.74 -10.10 12.51
N THR A 68 8.29 -8.87 12.24
CA THR A 68 7.33 -8.60 11.16
C THR A 68 7.93 -8.90 9.78
N ALA A 69 9.16 -8.46 9.55
CA ALA A 69 9.89 -8.64 8.29
C ALA A 69 10.14 -10.12 8.00
N ASP A 70 10.73 -10.86 8.94
CA ASP A 70 11.02 -12.28 8.81
C ASP A 70 9.75 -13.09 8.48
N ARG A 71 8.66 -12.89 9.23
CA ARG A 71 7.38 -13.54 8.94
C ARG A 71 6.85 -13.20 7.54
N THR A 72 6.94 -11.94 7.14
CA THR A 72 6.43 -11.48 5.84
C THR A 72 7.25 -12.05 4.69
N LEU A 73 8.58 -12.05 4.79
CA LEU A 73 9.50 -12.56 3.77
C LEU A 73 9.36 -14.07 3.60
N ARG A 74 9.23 -14.82 4.69
CA ARG A 74 8.93 -16.27 4.63
C ARG A 74 7.61 -16.56 3.92
N ALA A 75 6.57 -15.80 4.23
CA ALA A 75 5.27 -15.94 3.57
C ALA A 75 5.33 -15.57 2.09
N LEU A 76 6.13 -14.55 1.75
CA LEU A 76 6.28 -14.07 0.38
C LEU A 76 7.08 -15.04 -0.50
N TYR A 77 8.27 -15.43 -0.04
CA TYR A 77 9.22 -16.21 -0.85
C TYR A 77 9.14 -17.71 -0.61
N GLN A 78 8.36 -18.16 0.38
CA GLN A 78 8.23 -19.58 0.74
C GLN A 78 9.59 -20.24 1.03
N ARG A 79 10.53 -19.45 1.57
CA ARG A 79 11.87 -19.87 1.98
C ARG A 79 12.37 -19.06 3.18
N GLU A 80 13.47 -19.51 3.76
CA GLU A 80 14.25 -18.70 4.71
C GLU A 80 14.71 -17.39 4.04
N PRO A 81 14.66 -16.25 4.75
CA PRO A 81 15.28 -15.02 4.28
C PRO A 81 16.80 -15.20 4.12
N GLU A 82 17.35 -14.69 3.03
CA GLU A 82 18.79 -14.62 2.81
C GLU A 82 19.41 -13.50 3.67
N PRO A 83 20.71 -13.57 3.99
CA PRO A 83 21.40 -12.50 4.73
C PRO A 83 21.19 -11.14 4.06
N GLY A 84 20.72 -10.15 4.83
CA GLY A 84 20.46 -8.78 4.36
C GLY A 84 19.01 -8.52 3.92
N GLU A 85 18.24 -9.54 3.51
CA GLU A 85 16.87 -9.30 3.01
C GLU A 85 15.91 -8.70 4.06
N VAL A 86 16.07 -9.14 5.32
CA VAL A 86 15.29 -8.59 6.44
C VAL A 86 15.60 -7.09 6.63
N GLU A 87 16.87 -6.71 6.56
CA GLU A 87 17.32 -5.33 6.77
C GLU A 87 16.87 -4.41 5.62
N GLU A 88 17.00 -4.88 4.38
CA GLU A 88 16.53 -4.17 3.20
C GLU A 88 15.01 -3.96 3.24
N TRP A 89 14.26 -5.01 3.59
CA TRP A 89 12.81 -4.91 3.72
C TRP A 89 12.41 -3.91 4.81
N ILE A 90 13.07 -3.95 5.98
CA ILE A 90 12.79 -3.01 7.08
C ILE A 90 13.06 -1.58 6.63
N GLY A 91 14.22 -1.33 6.00
CA GLY A 91 14.57 -0.01 5.49
C GLY A 91 13.54 0.53 4.50
N PHE A 92 13.12 -0.31 3.55
CA PHE A 92 12.07 0.04 2.60
C PHE A 92 10.74 0.35 3.30
N MET A 93 10.29 -0.49 4.22
CA MET A 93 9.01 -0.31 4.88
C MET A 93 9.01 0.90 5.82
N GLN A 94 10.13 1.21 6.48
CA GLN A 94 10.26 2.43 7.29
C GLN A 94 10.17 3.70 6.45
N ILE A 95 10.68 3.66 5.22
CA ILE A 95 10.54 4.76 4.25
C ILE A 95 9.07 4.88 3.81
N LEU A 96 8.46 3.76 3.38
CA LEU A 96 7.08 3.72 2.89
C LEU A 96 6.07 4.17 3.96
N LEU A 97 6.31 3.83 5.23
CA LEU A 97 5.42 4.10 6.36
C LEU A 97 5.76 5.41 7.10
N LYS A 98 6.68 6.21 6.56
CA LYS A 98 7.05 7.48 7.18
C LYS A 98 5.84 8.41 7.28
N GLY A 99 5.54 8.86 8.51
CA GLY A 99 4.40 9.76 8.78
C GLY A 99 3.07 9.04 9.00
N VAL A 100 3.04 7.70 9.01
CA VAL A 100 1.86 6.95 9.46
C VAL A 100 1.70 7.10 10.97
N GLU A 101 0.48 7.34 11.41
CA GLU A 101 0.10 7.52 12.81
C GLU A 101 -0.94 6.46 13.23
N PRO A 102 -0.92 6.01 14.49
CA PRO A 102 -1.96 5.13 15.03
C PRO A 102 -3.37 5.70 14.85
N GLY A 103 -4.30 4.89 14.36
CA GLY A 103 -5.69 5.27 14.11
C GLY A 103 -5.92 6.08 12.83
N GLY A 104 -4.87 6.53 12.15
CA GLY A 104 -4.99 7.17 10.84
C GLY A 104 -5.49 6.19 9.77
N LEU A 105 -6.25 6.68 8.80
CA LEU A 105 -6.70 5.92 7.64
C LEU A 105 -5.94 6.34 6.39
N TYR A 106 -5.51 5.36 5.61
CA TYR A 106 -4.60 5.55 4.50
C TYR A 106 -4.99 4.72 3.27
N VAL A 107 -4.56 5.21 2.11
CA VAL A 107 -4.61 4.53 0.82
C VAL A 107 -3.19 4.48 0.23
N TYR A 108 -2.98 3.62 -0.76
CA TYR A 108 -1.73 3.54 -1.49
C TYR A 108 -1.89 4.13 -2.88
N LEU A 109 -0.94 4.94 -3.34
CA LEU A 109 -0.86 5.36 -4.74
C LEU A 109 0.60 5.51 -5.16
N ASP A 110 1.00 4.69 -6.12
CA ASP A 110 2.25 4.74 -6.88
C ASP A 110 3.52 5.00 -6.04
N GLY A 111 3.68 4.24 -4.97
CA GLY A 111 4.82 4.32 -4.06
C GLY A 111 4.58 5.16 -2.81
N TYR A 112 3.41 5.79 -2.67
CA TYR A 112 3.07 6.65 -1.54
C TYR A 112 1.92 6.10 -0.72
N VAL A 113 2.02 6.27 0.60
CA VAL A 113 0.93 6.09 1.56
C VAL A 113 0.31 7.44 1.83
N ILE A 114 -0.97 7.59 1.50
CA ILE A 114 -1.68 8.88 1.50
C ILE A 114 -2.81 8.83 2.54
N PRO A 115 -2.91 9.79 3.47
CA PRO A 115 -4.04 9.89 4.38
C PRO A 115 -5.35 10.07 3.61
N THR A 116 -6.42 9.38 4.00
CA THR A 116 -7.74 9.53 3.36
C THR A 116 -8.34 10.93 3.54
N THR A 117 -7.83 11.69 4.51
CA THR A 117 -8.23 13.08 4.78
C THR A 117 -7.46 14.11 3.95
N ALA A 118 -6.52 13.70 3.10
CA ALA A 118 -5.79 14.63 2.25
C ALA A 118 -6.76 15.34 1.29
N ALA A 119 -6.63 16.67 1.18
CA ALA A 119 -7.48 17.46 0.29
C ALA A 119 -7.13 17.25 -1.19
N ALA A 120 -5.86 16.99 -1.50
CA ALA A 120 -5.34 16.79 -2.84
C ALA A 120 -4.13 15.85 -2.80
N VAL A 121 -3.76 15.31 -3.96
CA VAL A 121 -2.60 14.43 -4.14
C VAL A 121 -1.71 15.01 -5.23
N SER A 122 -0.52 15.45 -4.86
CA SER A 122 0.51 15.94 -5.79
C SER A 122 1.81 15.20 -5.49
N ILE A 123 2.11 14.17 -6.28
CA ILE A 123 3.25 13.26 -6.07
C ILE A 123 3.93 12.90 -7.40
N ASP A 124 5.25 12.77 -7.36
CA ASP A 124 6.01 12.06 -8.38
C ASP A 124 6.07 10.59 -7.96
N GLY A 125 5.10 9.83 -8.45
CA GLY A 125 4.97 8.40 -8.21
C GLY A 125 6.11 7.61 -8.85
N TRP A 126 6.21 6.33 -8.49
CA TRP A 126 7.22 5.47 -9.07
C TRP A 126 7.02 5.25 -10.57
N HIS A 127 5.79 5.15 -11.06
CA HIS A 127 5.47 4.96 -12.48
C HIS A 127 5.01 6.26 -13.16
N SER A 128 4.23 7.08 -12.47
CA SER A 128 3.51 8.23 -13.03
C SER A 128 3.52 9.44 -12.10
N ARG A 129 3.43 10.64 -12.67
CA ARG A 129 3.15 11.86 -11.92
C ARG A 129 1.65 11.95 -11.65
N HIS A 130 1.27 12.27 -10.42
CA HIS A 130 -0.12 12.46 -10.04
C HIS A 130 -0.31 13.88 -9.52
N ASP A 131 -1.25 14.61 -10.11
CA ASP A 131 -1.73 15.91 -9.62
C ASP A 131 -3.26 15.88 -9.64
N LEU A 132 -3.85 15.57 -8.50
CA LEU A 132 -5.28 15.30 -8.32
C LEU A 132 -5.83 16.20 -7.22
N GLU A 133 -6.99 16.79 -7.45
CA GLU A 133 -7.69 17.66 -6.48
C GLU A 133 -8.41 16.89 -5.36
N PHE A 134 -8.22 15.56 -5.29
CA PHE A 134 -8.85 14.67 -4.31
C PHE A 134 -8.07 13.36 -4.17
N VAL A 135 -8.39 12.57 -3.14
CA VAL A 135 -7.90 11.19 -2.98
C VAL A 135 -8.80 10.24 -3.78
N PRO A 136 -8.33 9.62 -4.87
CA PRO A 136 -9.20 8.93 -5.82
C PRO A 136 -9.91 7.70 -5.24
N GLN A 137 -9.28 6.97 -4.33
CA GLN A 137 -9.89 5.83 -3.66
C GLN A 137 -11.03 6.24 -2.72
N VAL A 138 -10.95 7.44 -2.12
CA VAL A 138 -12.01 7.99 -1.26
C VAL A 138 -13.16 8.49 -2.13
N ALA A 139 -12.85 9.26 -3.18
CA ALA A 139 -13.87 9.73 -4.13
C ALA A 139 -14.60 8.55 -4.81
N ALA A 140 -13.92 7.43 -5.04
CA ALA A 140 -14.52 6.22 -5.62
C ALA A 140 -15.57 5.55 -4.71
N LEU A 141 -15.67 5.91 -3.42
CA LEU A 141 -16.76 5.45 -2.56
C LEU A 141 -18.11 6.07 -2.95
N ASP A 142 -18.09 7.31 -3.42
CA ASP A 142 -19.28 8.06 -3.84
C ASP A 142 -19.51 7.97 -5.36
N ASP A 143 -18.43 7.91 -6.14
CA ASP A 143 -18.46 7.74 -7.59
C ASP A 143 -17.63 6.52 -8.02
N PRO A 144 -18.25 5.33 -8.10
CA PRO A 144 -17.56 4.09 -8.49
C PRO A 144 -16.91 4.16 -9.88
N GLY A 145 -17.35 5.07 -10.75
CA GLY A 145 -16.76 5.28 -12.09
C GLY A 145 -15.27 5.61 -12.01
N LEU A 146 -14.85 6.38 -11.00
CA LEU A 146 -13.45 6.77 -10.76
C LEU A 146 -12.52 5.57 -10.53
N GLY A 147 -13.04 4.46 -9.99
CA GLY A 147 -12.29 3.22 -9.85
C GLY A 147 -11.81 2.66 -11.20
N THR A 148 -12.64 2.77 -12.23
CA THR A 148 -12.35 2.28 -13.59
C THR A 148 -11.69 3.36 -14.44
N ASP A 149 -12.18 4.59 -14.38
CA ASP A 149 -11.85 5.67 -15.31
C ASP A 149 -10.56 6.40 -14.94
N LEU A 150 -10.11 6.28 -13.69
CA LEU A 150 -8.84 6.84 -13.23
C LEU A 150 -7.91 5.73 -12.71
N LEU A 151 -8.28 5.08 -11.60
CA LEU A 151 -7.42 4.12 -10.91
C LEU A 151 -7.11 2.90 -11.79
N GLY A 152 -8.13 2.40 -12.52
CA GLY A 152 -8.03 1.31 -13.48
C GLY A 152 -7.67 1.71 -14.91
N SER A 153 -7.51 3.01 -15.18
CA SER A 153 -7.38 3.52 -16.55
C SER A 153 -5.95 3.49 -17.03
N ARG A 154 -5.62 2.51 -17.89
CA ARG A 154 -4.31 2.42 -18.53
C ARG A 154 -3.90 3.73 -19.21
N ASP A 155 -4.84 4.40 -19.87
CA ASP A 155 -4.60 5.64 -20.59
C ASP A 155 -4.19 6.78 -19.64
N TYR A 156 -4.85 6.90 -18.48
CA TYR A 156 -4.45 7.86 -17.44
C TYR A 156 -3.01 7.59 -17.01
N TRP A 157 -2.71 6.38 -16.55
CA TRP A 157 -1.39 6.01 -16.05
C TRP A 157 -0.28 6.23 -17.10
N GLN A 158 -0.53 5.86 -18.36
CA GLN A 158 0.45 6.02 -19.43
C GLN A 158 0.63 7.48 -19.86
N SER A 159 -0.44 8.28 -19.87
CA SER A 159 -0.35 9.72 -20.20
C SER A 159 0.47 10.52 -19.19
N GLN A 160 0.52 10.04 -17.95
CA GLN A 160 1.24 10.65 -16.83
C GLN A 160 2.58 9.97 -16.52
N ARG A 161 3.01 9.02 -17.35
CA ARG A 161 4.20 8.21 -17.08
C ARG A 161 5.44 9.09 -16.91
N VAL A 162 6.22 8.81 -15.88
CA VAL A 162 7.53 9.44 -15.69
C VAL A 162 8.53 8.72 -16.60
N ASP A 163 9.21 9.48 -17.46
CA ASP A 163 10.35 8.95 -18.20
C ASP A 163 11.47 8.68 -17.20
N ARG A 164 11.88 7.41 -17.12
CA ARG A 164 13.06 7.01 -16.36
C ARG A 164 14.23 6.97 -17.35
N ASP A 165 15.22 7.84 -17.13
CA ASP A 165 16.52 7.79 -17.80
C ASP A 165 17.27 6.47 -17.50
#